data_AF-A0A662EZP5-F1
#
_entry.id   AF-A0A662EZP5-F1
#
_cell.length_a   1.000
_cell.length_b   1.000
_cell.length_c   1.000
_cell.angle_alpha   90.00
_cell.angle_beta   90.00
_cell.angle_gamma   90.00
#
_symmetry.space_group_name_H-M   'P 1'
#
loop_
_entity.id
_entity.type
_entity.pdbx_description
1 polymer ?
#
loop_
_entity_poly.entity_id
_entity_poly.type
_entity_poly.pdbx_seq_one_letter_code
_entity_poly.pdbx_strand_id
1 'polypeptide(L)'
;MSRDELSEYEKAILRRYLKKKNEDESKSKNEDDESKSTQTSAGDKLNKVSVNIDDLINYGKTFYSEEKKGKMHIGVAVALQQALDFAGPNGYVATMPELIAAKLKVDESHDFWQNWYTVHTEENIGIDSKGRFYSRGEPVLVVVNGGGILTPERIMRAYDEGSISSAKYHQREFDDLLDGKLPDGTSIELYRFREIKKGISNLPHRFGIVMPYSMAQNTKSGFHQKKEFMENPLVIARAGGIENIESYYEMAKAPDGNLSNYHPFKRRDASTPHGCVLFLDSSYNGLVDLNLYGEARFVGVAR
;
A
#
# COMPACT_ATOMS: atom_id res chain seq x y z
N MET A 1 6.37 23.70 33.08
CA MET A 1 7.82 23.43 32.99
C MET A 1 7.99 21.94 33.31
N SER A 2 8.53 21.04 32.48
CA SER A 2 9.32 21.07 31.22
C SER A 2 8.65 20.17 30.15
N ARG A 3 8.55 20.59 28.89
CA ARG A 3 9.37 20.14 27.73
C ARG A 3 9.61 18.63 27.64
N ASP A 4 8.89 17.99 26.73
CA ASP A 4 9.40 17.26 25.56
C ASP A 4 10.77 16.61 25.74
N GLU A 5 10.84 15.49 26.45
CA GLU A 5 11.92 14.54 26.27
C GLU A 5 11.40 13.35 25.48
N LEU A 6 11.90 13.21 24.25
CA LEU A 6 11.75 12.00 23.47
C LEU A 6 12.17 10.80 24.32
N SER A 7 11.41 9.70 24.28
CA SER A 7 11.83 8.45 24.89
C SER A 7 13.19 8.00 24.31
N GLU A 8 13.99 7.25 25.08
CA GLU A 8 15.29 6.78 24.57
C GLU A 8 15.16 5.93 23.29
N TYR A 9 13.99 5.29 23.11
CA TYR A 9 13.63 4.59 21.88
C TYR A 9 13.35 5.55 20.71
N GLU A 10 12.62 6.64 20.93
CA GLU A 10 12.39 7.69 19.93
C GLU A 10 13.69 8.40 19.54
N LYS A 11 14.58 8.66 20.51
CA LYS A 11 15.93 9.18 20.23
C LYS A 11 16.73 8.20 19.37
N ALA A 12 16.58 6.88 19.58
CA ALA A 12 17.27 5.87 18.79
C ALA A 12 16.77 5.81 17.33
N ILE A 13 15.45 5.91 17.12
CA ILE A 13 14.86 5.98 15.77
C ILE A 13 15.29 7.27 15.06
N LEU A 14 15.19 8.42 15.73
CA LEU A 14 15.58 9.70 15.16
C LEU A 14 17.08 9.74 14.81
N ARG A 15 17.94 9.14 15.65
CA ARG A 15 19.37 8.98 15.38
C ARG A 15 19.63 8.12 14.14
N ARG A 16 18.90 7.00 13.96
CA ARG A 16 19.03 6.16 12.77
C ARG A 16 18.61 6.90 11.50
N TYR A 17 17.50 7.63 11.56
CA TYR A 17 17.01 8.46 10.45
C TYR A 17 18.02 9.55 10.06
N LEU A 18 18.52 10.33 11.03
CA LEU A 18 19.49 11.40 10.77
C LEU A 18 20.84 10.86 10.27
N LYS A 19 21.26 9.69 10.75
CA LYS A 19 22.48 9.03 10.26
C LYS A 19 22.35 8.65 8.79
N LYS A 20 21.23 8.03 8.39
CA LYS A 20 20.96 7.64 7.00
C LYS A 20 20.89 8.86 6.08
N LYS A 21 20.21 9.94 6.53
CA LYS A 21 20.15 11.22 5.81
C LYS A 21 21.53 11.83 5.56
N ASN A 22 22.39 11.86 6.58
CA ASN A 22 23.75 12.40 6.45
C ASN A 22 24.65 11.53 5.56
N GLU A 23 24.46 10.22 5.58
CA GLU A 23 25.16 9.28 4.68
C GLU A 23 24.73 9.50 3.22
N ASP A 24 23.42 9.69 2.97
CA ASP A 24 22.89 9.96 1.63
C ASP A 24 23.31 11.35 1.10
N GLU A 25 23.35 12.38 1.96
CA GLU A 25 23.89 13.72 1.62
C GLU A 25 25.41 13.73 1.41
N SER A 26 26.14 12.80 2.04
CA SER A 26 27.59 12.64 1.81
C SER A 26 27.90 11.89 0.51
N LYS A 27 27.02 10.98 0.08
CA LYS A 27 27.12 10.29 -1.21
C LYS A 27 26.74 11.20 -2.38
N SER A 28 25.70 12.03 -2.24
CA SER A 28 25.30 12.97 -3.29
C SER A 28 26.32 14.07 -3.57
N LYS A 29 27.22 14.38 -2.61
CA LYS A 29 28.32 15.33 -2.81
C LYS A 29 29.56 14.74 -3.49
N ASN A 30 29.65 13.41 -3.60
CA ASN A 30 30.81 12.72 -4.18
C ASN A 30 30.54 12.14 -5.58
N GLU A 31 29.32 12.27 -6.12
CA GLU A 31 28.94 11.73 -7.44
C GLU A 31 29.00 12.75 -8.59
N ASP A 32 29.39 14.00 -8.33
CA ASP A 32 29.52 15.04 -9.39
C ASP A 32 30.83 14.96 -10.20
N ASP A 33 31.70 13.97 -9.93
CA ASP A 33 32.96 13.80 -10.67
C ASP A 33 33.33 12.31 -10.83
N GLU A 34 32.68 11.61 -11.76
CA GLU A 34 33.31 10.61 -12.64
C GLU A 34 32.26 9.94 -13.56
N SER A 35 32.08 10.51 -14.75
CA SER A 35 31.47 9.77 -15.86
C SER A 35 32.48 8.74 -16.40
N LYS A 36 32.22 7.45 -16.18
CA LYS A 36 32.67 6.40 -17.12
C LYS A 36 31.87 5.10 -16.95
N SER A 37 31.42 4.62 -18.10
CA SER A 37 30.69 3.39 -18.31
C SER A 37 31.39 2.16 -17.73
N THR A 38 30.63 1.27 -17.09
CA THR A 38 30.77 -0.17 -17.35
C THR A 38 29.48 -0.89 -16.99
N GLN A 39 28.95 -1.61 -17.98
CA GLN A 39 27.89 -2.61 -17.79
C GLN A 39 28.40 -3.70 -16.84
N THR A 40 27.64 -4.00 -15.81
CA THR A 40 27.65 -5.32 -15.18
C THR A 40 26.25 -5.67 -14.73
N SER A 41 25.68 -6.66 -15.41
CA SER A 41 24.49 -7.40 -15.00
C SER A 41 24.73 -8.11 -13.67
N ALA A 42 23.96 -7.77 -12.65
CA ALA A 42 23.95 -8.48 -11.38
C ALA A 42 22.54 -8.53 -10.79
N GLY A 43 21.85 -9.65 -11.08
CA GLY A 43 21.02 -10.36 -10.11
C GLY A 43 19.67 -9.78 -9.73
N ASP A 44 18.66 -9.97 -10.57
CA ASP A 44 17.26 -10.06 -10.13
C ASP A 44 17.11 -11.33 -9.26
N LYS A 45 17.49 -11.25 -7.98
CA LYS A 45 16.93 -12.13 -6.96
C LYS A 45 15.62 -11.49 -6.50
N LEU A 46 14.52 -11.86 -7.15
CA LEU A 46 13.21 -11.79 -6.53
C LEU A 46 13.28 -12.62 -5.24
N ASN A 47 13.54 -11.98 -4.10
CA ASN A 47 13.30 -12.59 -2.80
C ASN A 47 11.79 -12.79 -2.68
N LYS A 48 11.30 -13.93 -3.19
CA LYS A 48 9.89 -14.26 -3.17
C LYS A 48 9.52 -14.62 -1.74
N VAL A 49 9.05 -13.63 -0.98
CA VAL A 49 8.40 -13.88 0.30
C VAL A 49 7.20 -14.78 0.02
N SER A 50 7.28 -16.03 0.47
CA SER A 50 6.14 -16.95 0.44
C SER A 50 5.15 -16.49 1.50
N VAL A 51 3.87 -16.38 1.19
CA VAL A 51 2.86 -15.99 2.18
C VAL A 51 2.05 -17.23 2.53
N ASN A 52 1.93 -17.48 3.83
CA ASN A 52 1.02 -18.47 4.37
C ASN A 52 0.00 -17.73 5.24
N ILE A 53 -1.27 -17.80 4.86
CA ILE A 53 -2.36 -17.15 5.57
C ILE A 53 -2.48 -17.66 7.02
N ASP A 54 -2.10 -18.91 7.28
CA ASP A 54 -2.14 -19.47 8.64
C ASP A 54 -1.03 -18.84 9.51
N ASP A 55 0.09 -18.41 8.94
CA ASP A 55 1.09 -17.67 9.69
C ASP A 55 0.60 -16.26 10.03
N LEU A 56 -0.14 -15.62 9.12
CA LEU A 56 -0.77 -14.32 9.38
C LEU A 56 -1.76 -14.40 10.54
N ILE A 57 -2.56 -15.48 10.60
CA ILE A 57 -3.53 -15.69 11.67
C ILE A 57 -2.85 -16.00 13.00
N ASN A 58 -1.87 -16.91 13.01
CA ASN A 58 -1.32 -17.43 14.26
C ASN A 58 -0.13 -16.61 14.80
N TYR A 59 0.61 -15.92 13.94
CA TYR A 59 1.84 -15.20 14.29
C TYR A 59 1.82 -13.73 13.87
N GLY A 60 0.73 -13.27 13.24
CA GLY A 60 0.53 -11.86 12.92
C GLY A 60 0.49 -11.00 14.18
N LYS A 61 1.35 -9.98 14.21
CA LYS A 61 1.35 -8.97 15.27
C LYS A 61 0.79 -7.66 14.76
N THR A 62 -0.17 -7.13 15.50
CA THR A 62 -0.81 -5.84 15.22
C THR A 62 0.07 -4.68 15.71
N PHE A 63 0.24 -3.67 14.86
CA PHE A 63 0.94 -2.41 15.13
C PHE A 63 -0.01 -1.25 14.90
N TYR A 64 -0.52 -0.68 16.00
CA TYR A 64 -1.40 0.48 15.98
C TYR A 64 -0.63 1.73 16.40
N SER A 65 -0.88 2.85 15.73
CA SER A 65 -0.32 4.15 16.10
C SER A 65 -1.31 5.27 15.85
N GLU A 66 -1.47 6.12 16.87
CA GLU A 66 -2.19 7.41 16.82
C GLU A 66 -1.25 8.62 16.90
N GLU A 67 0.06 8.39 16.70
CA GLU A 67 1.13 9.36 16.90
C GLU A 67 0.87 10.69 16.18
N LYS A 68 1.30 11.79 16.80
CA LYS A 68 1.10 13.15 16.29
C LYS A 68 2.40 13.93 16.19
N LYS A 69 2.58 14.65 15.08
CA LYS A 69 3.59 15.70 14.93
C LYS A 69 2.89 17.06 14.98
N GLY A 70 2.89 17.69 16.15
CA GLY A 70 2.09 18.89 16.41
C GLY A 70 0.59 18.57 16.34
N LYS A 71 -0.15 19.21 15.41
CA LYS A 71 -1.59 18.93 15.20
C LYS A 71 -1.86 17.82 14.19
N MET A 72 -0.83 17.32 13.52
CA MET A 72 -0.97 16.37 12.41
C MET A 72 -0.79 14.94 12.91
N HIS A 73 -1.74 14.06 12.59
CA HIS A 73 -1.58 12.62 12.81
C HIS A 73 -0.58 12.05 11.80
N ILE A 74 0.40 11.30 12.32
CA ILE A 74 1.47 10.63 11.54
C ILE A 74 1.48 9.12 11.76
N GLY A 75 0.39 8.57 12.31
CA GLY A 75 0.25 7.18 12.73
C GLY A 75 0.51 6.17 11.59
N VAL A 76 0.15 6.51 10.35
CA VAL A 76 0.40 5.63 9.18
C VAL A 76 1.88 5.33 9.00
N ALA A 77 2.74 6.36 8.95
CA ALA A 77 4.18 6.17 8.78
C ALA A 77 4.79 5.41 9.96
N VAL A 78 4.36 5.73 11.18
CA VAL A 78 4.90 5.11 12.41
C VAL A 78 4.51 3.63 12.51
N ALA A 79 3.23 3.31 12.36
CA ALA A 79 2.74 1.94 12.43
C ALA A 79 3.32 1.07 11.30
N LEU A 80 3.44 1.62 10.08
CA LEU A 80 4.04 0.89 8.96
C LEU A 80 5.53 0.59 9.23
N GLN A 81 6.29 1.57 9.72
CA GLN A 81 7.70 1.34 10.09
C GLN A 81 7.83 0.24 11.14
N GLN A 82 7.01 0.28 12.20
CA GLN A 82 7.05 -0.73 13.26
C GLN A 82 6.70 -2.13 12.74
N ALA A 83 5.70 -2.24 11.86
CA ALA A 83 5.32 -3.51 11.25
C ALA A 83 6.43 -4.07 10.34
N LEU A 84 7.07 -3.22 9.54
CA LEU A 84 8.21 -3.60 8.68
C LEU A 84 9.44 -3.99 9.50
N ASP A 85 9.77 -3.24 10.55
CA ASP A 85 10.90 -3.52 11.45
C ASP A 85 10.71 -4.87 12.16
N PHE A 86 9.48 -5.18 12.58
CA PHE A 86 9.15 -6.47 13.19
C PHE A 86 9.21 -7.61 12.18
N ALA A 87 8.64 -7.42 10.99
CA ALA A 87 8.64 -8.44 9.94
C ALA A 87 10.07 -8.82 9.52
N GLY A 88 10.98 -7.84 9.45
CA GLY A 88 12.35 -8.05 9.01
C GLY A 88 12.43 -8.48 7.53
N PRO A 89 13.60 -8.94 7.05
CA PRO A 89 13.85 -9.19 5.62
C PRO A 89 13.13 -10.43 5.06
N ASN A 90 12.71 -11.37 5.91
CA ASN A 90 12.05 -12.61 5.51
C ASN A 90 10.55 -12.63 5.85
N GLY A 91 10.08 -11.64 6.61
CA GLY A 91 8.69 -11.48 6.97
C GLY A 91 7.92 -10.64 5.95
N TYR A 92 6.69 -10.27 6.33
CA TYR A 92 5.84 -9.41 5.52
C TYR A 92 4.87 -8.59 6.38
N VAL A 93 4.30 -7.55 5.77
CA VAL A 93 3.16 -6.80 6.32
C VAL A 93 1.95 -7.12 5.45
N ALA A 94 0.83 -7.48 6.08
CA ALA A 94 -0.34 -7.99 5.39
C ALA A 94 -0.91 -6.99 4.37
N THR A 95 -1.22 -7.51 3.20
CA THR A 95 -1.88 -6.78 2.09
C THR A 95 -3.41 -6.93 2.15
N MET A 96 -4.13 -6.16 1.34
CA MET A 96 -5.59 -6.29 1.20
C MET A 96 -6.03 -7.72 0.84
N PRO A 97 -5.46 -8.39 -0.20
CA PRO A 97 -5.85 -9.77 -0.53
C PRO A 97 -5.61 -10.76 0.61
N GLU A 98 -4.47 -10.64 1.29
CA GLU A 98 -4.07 -11.57 2.36
C GLU A 98 -4.92 -11.40 3.61
N LEU A 99 -5.23 -10.15 3.99
CA LEU A 99 -6.09 -9.90 5.14
C LEU A 99 -7.55 -10.31 4.86
N ILE A 100 -8.04 -10.13 3.63
CA ILE A 100 -9.33 -10.69 3.22
C ILE A 100 -9.32 -12.22 3.36
N ALA A 101 -8.30 -12.89 2.84
CA ALA A 101 -8.18 -14.34 2.94
C ALA A 101 -8.08 -14.82 4.40
N ALA A 102 -7.37 -14.08 5.26
CA ALA A 102 -7.24 -14.40 6.67
C ALA A 102 -8.58 -14.25 7.41
N LYS A 103 -9.32 -13.16 7.16
CA LYS A 103 -10.67 -12.94 7.71
C LYS A 103 -11.61 -14.11 7.38
N LEU A 104 -11.52 -14.67 6.17
CA LEU A 104 -12.35 -15.81 5.76
C LEU A 104 -12.00 -17.15 6.44
N LYS A 105 -10.84 -17.27 7.09
CA LYS A 105 -10.41 -18.48 7.78
C LYS A 105 -10.65 -18.45 9.29
N VAL A 106 -11.05 -17.31 9.84
CA VAL A 106 -11.26 -17.11 11.28
C VAL A 106 -12.72 -16.79 11.57
N ASP A 107 -13.17 -17.10 12.78
CA ASP A 107 -14.53 -16.78 13.20
C ASP A 107 -14.73 -15.28 13.47
N GLU A 108 -15.98 -14.83 13.48
CA GLU A 108 -16.34 -13.41 13.65
C GLU A 108 -15.80 -12.80 14.95
N SER A 109 -15.50 -13.58 15.99
CA SER A 109 -14.95 -13.05 17.25
C SER A 109 -13.45 -12.75 17.19
N HIS A 110 -12.75 -13.22 16.14
CA HIS A 110 -11.32 -12.98 15.94
C HIS A 110 -11.02 -11.49 15.73
N ASP A 111 -9.83 -11.04 16.15
CA ASP A 111 -9.37 -9.64 16.07
C ASP A 111 -9.57 -9.03 14.68
N PHE A 112 -9.28 -9.81 13.63
CA PHE A 112 -9.45 -9.40 12.23
C PHE A 112 -10.88 -8.98 11.85
N TRP A 113 -11.91 -9.51 12.52
CA TRP A 113 -13.30 -9.09 12.33
C TRP A 113 -13.72 -7.99 13.32
N GLN A 114 -13.12 -7.97 14.52
CA GLN A 114 -13.44 -7.00 15.56
C GLN A 114 -12.77 -5.63 15.36
N ASN A 115 -11.72 -5.57 14.54
CA ASN A 115 -10.93 -4.37 14.30
C ASN A 115 -10.77 -4.03 12.81
N TRP A 116 -10.56 -2.75 12.54
CA TRP A 116 -10.17 -2.24 11.23
C TRP A 116 -8.66 -2.25 11.05
N TYR A 117 -8.18 -2.34 9.80
CA TYR A 117 -6.74 -2.38 9.51
C TYR A 117 -6.38 -1.49 8.34
N THR A 118 -5.25 -0.80 8.46
CA THR A 118 -4.50 -0.30 7.32
C THR A 118 -3.68 -1.47 6.76
N VAL A 119 -3.69 -1.64 5.45
CA VAL A 119 -3.02 -2.76 4.78
C VAL A 119 -1.84 -2.25 3.96
N HIS A 120 -0.84 -3.12 3.74
CA HIS A 120 0.32 -2.82 2.91
C HIS A 120 0.00 -2.91 1.41
N THR A 121 -1.16 -2.35 1.05
CA THR A 121 -1.63 -2.16 -0.31
C THR A 121 -1.81 -0.66 -0.53
N GLU A 122 -1.32 -0.15 -1.65
CA GLU A 122 -1.41 1.27 -2.02
C GLU A 122 -2.08 1.45 -3.38
N GLU A 123 -2.73 2.59 -3.55
CA GLU A 123 -3.31 3.05 -4.81
C GLU A 123 -2.52 4.27 -5.31
N ASN A 124 -1.88 4.13 -6.47
CA ASN A 124 -1.08 5.18 -7.09
C ASN A 124 -1.70 5.59 -8.42
N ILE A 125 -1.96 6.89 -8.59
CA ILE A 125 -2.55 7.46 -9.80
C ILE A 125 -1.48 8.31 -10.48
N GLY A 126 -1.42 8.25 -11.81
CA GLY A 126 -0.51 9.05 -12.61
C GLY A 126 -0.71 8.81 -14.11
N ILE A 127 0.18 9.35 -14.93
CA ILE A 127 0.11 9.25 -16.39
C ILE A 127 1.03 8.13 -16.91
N ASP A 128 0.50 7.24 -17.76
CA ASP A 128 1.31 6.29 -18.54
C ASP A 128 2.02 7.02 -19.69
N SER A 129 3.11 7.71 -19.36
CA SER A 129 3.86 8.58 -20.28
C SER A 129 4.44 7.86 -21.50
N LYS A 130 4.66 6.55 -21.38
CA LYS A 130 5.28 5.66 -22.38
C LYS A 130 4.27 4.77 -23.10
N GLY A 131 3.04 4.62 -22.59
CA GLY A 131 2.02 3.71 -23.15
C GLY A 131 2.36 2.23 -22.92
N ARG A 132 2.91 1.89 -21.75
CA ARG A 132 3.33 0.51 -21.41
C ARG A 132 2.15 -0.41 -21.15
N PHE A 133 1.16 0.09 -20.43
CA PHE A 133 -0.02 -0.68 -20.04
C PHE A 133 -1.24 -0.23 -20.80
N TYR A 134 -1.38 1.03 -21.12
CA TYR A 134 -2.53 1.53 -21.87
C TYR A 134 -2.07 2.50 -22.95
N SER A 135 -2.93 3.41 -23.40
CA SER A 135 -2.53 4.38 -24.41
C SER A 135 -1.53 5.38 -23.82
N ARG A 136 -0.59 5.83 -24.65
CA ARG A 136 0.40 6.84 -24.24
C ARG A 136 -0.31 8.12 -23.79
N GLY A 137 0.06 8.64 -22.62
CA GLY A 137 -0.54 9.83 -22.03
C GLY A 137 -1.87 9.56 -21.32
N GLU A 138 -2.31 8.30 -21.23
CA GLU A 138 -3.54 7.94 -20.53
C GLU A 138 -3.29 7.89 -19.01
N PRO A 139 -4.19 8.49 -18.19
CA PRO A 139 -4.21 8.29 -16.76
C PRO A 139 -4.43 6.83 -16.38
N VAL A 140 -3.61 6.30 -15.48
CA VAL A 140 -3.72 4.94 -14.95
C VAL A 140 -3.72 4.93 -13.43
N LEU A 141 -4.40 3.94 -12.87
CA LEU A 141 -4.31 3.55 -11.46
C LEU A 141 -3.45 2.30 -11.37
N VAL A 142 -2.49 2.30 -10.45
CA VAL A 142 -1.67 1.15 -10.07
C VAL A 142 -1.99 0.79 -8.63
N VAL A 143 -2.65 -0.36 -8.42
CA VAL A 143 -2.85 -0.95 -7.09
C VAL A 143 -1.64 -1.83 -6.79
N VAL A 144 -0.81 -1.48 -5.81
CA VAL A 144 0.40 -2.24 -5.46
C VAL A 144 0.16 -2.94 -4.13
N ASN A 145 0.36 -4.26 -4.11
CA ASN A 145 0.35 -5.09 -2.90
C ASN A 145 1.79 -5.35 -2.44
N GLY A 146 2.02 -5.32 -1.13
CA GLY A 146 3.30 -5.64 -0.50
C GLY A 146 4.33 -4.51 -0.51
N GLY A 147 3.86 -3.26 -0.62
CA GLY A 147 4.69 -2.05 -0.55
C GLY A 147 5.29 -1.61 -1.90
N GLY A 148 4.97 -0.38 -2.30
CA GLY A 148 5.45 0.26 -3.52
C GLY A 148 6.20 1.57 -3.25
N ILE A 149 5.68 2.69 -3.75
CA ILE A 149 6.29 4.02 -3.57
C ILE A 149 6.12 4.51 -2.13
N LEU A 150 5.03 4.17 -1.44
CA LEU A 150 4.71 4.68 -0.10
C LEU A 150 5.46 3.94 1.01
N THR A 151 6.79 4.13 1.05
CA THR A 151 7.58 3.74 2.23
C THR A 151 7.24 4.64 3.43
N PRO A 152 7.54 4.23 4.68
CA PRO A 152 7.40 5.10 5.84
C PRO A 152 8.06 6.47 5.66
N GLU A 153 9.24 6.52 5.06
CA GLU A 153 9.94 7.78 4.79
C GLU A 153 9.23 8.62 3.74
N ARG A 154 8.62 7.99 2.72
CA ARG A 154 7.87 8.71 1.69
C ARG A 154 6.59 9.33 2.25
N ILE A 155 5.89 8.59 3.10
CA ILE A 155 4.69 9.06 3.81
C ILE A 155 5.07 10.20 4.76
N MET A 156 6.16 10.05 5.53
CA MET A 156 6.65 11.11 6.41
C MET A 156 7.01 12.39 5.65
N ARG A 157 7.64 12.26 4.47
CA ARG A 157 7.92 13.40 3.60
C ARG A 157 6.63 14.10 3.16
N ALA A 158 5.59 13.35 2.81
CA ALA A 158 4.30 13.93 2.44
C ALA A 158 3.69 14.76 3.58
N TYR A 159 3.86 14.33 4.84
CA TYR A 159 3.45 15.11 6.01
C TYR A 159 4.24 16.42 6.14
N ASP A 160 5.55 16.36 5.98
CA ASP A 160 6.41 17.55 6.04
C ASP A 160 6.09 18.55 4.92
N GLU A 161 5.60 18.07 3.77
CA GLU A 161 5.10 18.86 2.64
C GLU A 161 3.65 19.35 2.83
N GLY A 162 2.97 18.95 3.92
CA GLY A 162 1.56 19.29 4.19
C GLY A 162 0.55 18.52 3.34
N SER A 163 0.98 17.47 2.63
CA SER A 163 0.14 16.64 1.77
C SER A 163 -0.44 15.45 2.54
N ILE A 164 -1.57 15.69 3.21
CA ILE A 164 -2.16 14.73 4.16
C ILE A 164 -3.26 13.84 3.54
N SER A 165 -3.79 14.20 2.36
CA SER A 165 -4.81 13.40 1.65
C SER A 165 -4.21 12.26 0.83
N SER A 166 -3.01 12.46 0.30
CA SER A 166 -2.24 11.55 -0.55
C SER A 166 -0.80 12.08 -0.64
N ALA A 167 0.18 11.20 -0.83
CA ALA A 167 1.54 11.62 -1.10
C ALA A 167 1.66 11.94 -2.58
N LYS A 168 2.10 13.16 -2.92
CA LYS A 168 2.39 13.55 -4.31
C LYS A 168 3.76 13.03 -4.71
N TYR A 169 3.91 12.60 -5.95
CA TYR A 169 5.15 12.09 -6.51
C TYR A 169 5.63 12.93 -7.68
N HIS A 170 6.93 12.84 -7.96
CA HIS A 170 7.47 13.23 -9.25
C HIS A 170 7.04 12.22 -10.33
N GLN A 171 6.85 12.69 -11.56
CA GLN A 171 6.51 11.80 -12.68
C GLN A 171 7.53 10.67 -12.86
N ARG A 172 8.82 10.92 -12.57
CA ARG A 172 9.85 9.89 -12.62
C ARG A 172 9.61 8.74 -11.63
N GLU A 173 9.18 9.03 -10.40
CA GLU A 173 8.84 7.99 -9.40
C GLU A 173 7.70 7.10 -9.93
N PHE A 174 6.71 7.70 -10.59
CA PHE A 174 5.58 6.97 -11.17
C PHE A 174 5.97 6.18 -12.43
N ASP A 175 6.81 6.76 -13.30
CA ASP A 175 7.35 6.07 -14.47
C ASP A 175 8.22 4.87 -14.06
N ASP A 176 9.01 5.00 -12.98
CA ASP A 176 9.81 3.91 -12.42
C ASP A 176 8.91 2.80 -11.85
N LEU A 177 7.81 3.16 -11.16
CA LEU A 177 6.79 2.19 -10.75
C LEU A 177 6.20 1.45 -11.95
N LEU A 178 5.85 2.14 -13.05
CA LEU A 178 5.37 1.50 -14.28
C LEU A 178 6.45 0.67 -15.00
N ASP A 179 7.72 0.91 -14.71
CA ASP A 179 8.84 0.05 -15.12
C ASP A 179 9.03 -1.15 -14.15
N GLY A 180 8.18 -1.27 -13.13
CA GLY A 180 8.24 -2.30 -12.09
C GLY A 180 9.30 -2.04 -11.02
N LYS A 181 9.91 -0.84 -10.97
CA LYS A 181 11.03 -0.51 -10.08
C LYS A 181 10.54 0.23 -8.84
N LEU A 182 11.06 -0.14 -7.68
CA LEU A 182 10.66 0.44 -6.41
C LEU A 182 11.78 1.26 -5.76
N PRO A 183 11.46 2.19 -4.83
CA PRO A 183 12.45 3.05 -4.18
C PRO A 183 13.51 2.30 -3.37
N ASP A 184 13.21 1.08 -2.91
CA ASP A 184 14.13 0.20 -2.20
C ASP A 184 15.13 -0.53 -3.12
N GLY A 185 15.08 -0.26 -4.44
CA GLY A 185 15.90 -0.89 -5.47
C GLY A 185 15.41 -2.26 -5.92
N THR A 186 14.30 -2.76 -5.36
CA THR A 186 13.68 -4.02 -5.78
C THR A 186 12.73 -3.81 -6.95
N SER A 187 12.27 -4.92 -7.53
CA SER A 187 11.33 -4.93 -8.64
C SER A 187 10.06 -5.73 -8.32
N ILE A 188 8.94 -5.33 -8.89
CA ILE A 188 7.65 -6.02 -8.81
C ILE A 188 7.10 -6.36 -10.18
N GLU A 189 6.35 -7.46 -10.23
CA GLU A 189 5.56 -7.79 -11.40
C GLU A 189 4.30 -6.92 -11.46
N LEU A 190 4.00 -6.40 -12.65
CA LEU A 190 2.81 -5.61 -12.91
C LEU A 190 1.90 -6.33 -13.90
N TYR A 191 0.63 -6.45 -13.52
CA TYR A 191 -0.40 -7.12 -14.29
C TYR A 191 -1.43 -6.11 -14.80
N ARG A 192 -1.93 -6.26 -16.02
CA ARG A 192 -3.09 -5.49 -16.45
C ARG A 192 -4.32 -6.03 -15.74
N PHE A 193 -5.27 -5.14 -15.42
CA PHE A 193 -6.52 -5.52 -14.77
C PHE A 193 -7.24 -6.71 -15.46
N ARG A 194 -7.22 -6.76 -16.80
CA ARG A 194 -7.85 -7.84 -17.58
C ARG A 194 -7.27 -9.23 -17.28
N GLU A 195 -6.02 -9.30 -16.85
CA GLU A 195 -5.33 -10.55 -16.52
C GLU A 195 -5.79 -11.01 -15.14
N ILE A 196 -5.78 -10.10 -14.16
CA ILE A 196 -6.29 -10.34 -12.80
C ILE A 196 -7.76 -10.76 -12.81
N LYS A 197 -8.59 -10.09 -13.61
CA LYS A 197 -10.03 -10.41 -13.73
C LYS A 197 -10.28 -11.82 -14.29
N LYS A 198 -9.37 -12.36 -15.11
CA LYS A 198 -9.47 -13.74 -15.62
C LYS A 198 -9.09 -14.80 -14.59
N GLY A 199 -8.51 -14.39 -13.46
CA GLY A 199 -7.94 -15.27 -12.45
C GLY A 199 -6.50 -15.62 -12.78
N ILE A 200 -5.56 -15.07 -12.00
CA ILE A 200 -4.16 -15.49 -11.97
C ILE A 200 -3.93 -16.19 -10.65
N SER A 201 -3.52 -17.46 -10.69
CA SER A 201 -3.14 -18.20 -9.50
C SER A 201 -1.71 -17.88 -9.08
N ASN A 202 -1.40 -18.04 -7.79
CA ASN A 202 -0.05 -17.94 -7.24
C ASN A 202 0.62 -16.57 -7.42
N LEU A 203 -0.16 -15.48 -7.34
CA LEU A 203 0.38 -14.13 -7.27
C LEU A 203 1.39 -14.03 -6.11
N PRO A 204 2.55 -13.39 -6.32
CA PRO A 204 3.53 -13.19 -5.24
C PRO A 204 2.95 -12.23 -4.17
N HIS A 205 3.59 -12.15 -3.00
CA HIS A 205 3.26 -11.14 -1.99
C HIS A 205 3.31 -9.71 -2.56
N ARG A 206 4.37 -9.42 -3.35
CA ARG A 206 4.60 -8.12 -3.96
C ARG A 206 4.27 -8.13 -5.44
N PHE A 207 3.22 -7.42 -5.83
CA PHE A 207 2.79 -7.26 -7.23
C PHE A 207 1.95 -6.01 -7.39
N GLY A 208 1.82 -5.53 -8.63
CA GLY A 208 0.92 -4.42 -8.96
C GLY A 208 -0.11 -4.77 -10.01
N ILE A 209 -1.23 -4.05 -9.98
CA ILE A 209 -2.32 -4.17 -10.93
C ILE A 209 -2.54 -2.79 -11.57
N VAL A 210 -2.40 -2.72 -12.89
CA VAL A 210 -2.57 -1.50 -13.66
C VAL A 210 -3.92 -1.51 -14.35
N MET A 211 -4.68 -0.43 -14.21
CA MET A 211 -5.96 -0.22 -14.89
C MET A 211 -6.10 1.22 -15.40
N PRO A 212 -6.94 1.47 -16.43
CA PRO A 212 -7.25 2.84 -16.83
C PRO A 212 -7.87 3.57 -15.64
N TYR A 213 -7.40 4.77 -15.33
CA TYR A 213 -7.93 5.50 -14.18
C TYR A 213 -9.42 5.82 -14.36
N SER A 214 -9.85 6.06 -15.60
CA SER A 214 -11.25 6.25 -15.97
C SER A 214 -12.13 5.05 -15.57
N MET A 215 -11.61 3.83 -15.65
CA MET A 215 -12.32 2.63 -15.20
C MET A 215 -12.62 2.69 -13.70
N ALA A 216 -11.65 3.10 -12.90
CA ALA A 216 -11.80 3.27 -11.45
C ALA A 216 -12.65 4.50 -11.09
N GLN A 217 -12.57 5.60 -11.85
CA GLN A 217 -13.40 6.80 -11.63
C GLN A 217 -14.89 6.55 -11.86
N ASN A 218 -15.20 5.66 -12.81
CA ASN A 218 -16.57 5.32 -13.18
C ASN A 218 -17.22 4.30 -12.25
N THR A 219 -16.49 3.73 -11.29
CA THR A 219 -17.10 2.88 -10.26
C THR A 219 -17.90 3.73 -9.29
N LYS A 220 -18.98 3.16 -8.75
CA LYS A 220 -19.69 3.75 -7.61
C LYS A 220 -18.75 3.72 -6.39
N SER A 221 -18.76 4.83 -5.65
CA SER A 221 -18.06 4.98 -4.36
C SER A 221 -19.10 4.97 -3.25
N GLY A 222 -18.99 4.03 -2.31
CA GLY A 222 -19.94 3.81 -1.22
C GLY A 222 -20.50 2.40 -1.21
N PHE A 223 -21.75 2.25 -0.74
CA PHE A 223 -22.37 0.94 -0.56
C PHE A 223 -22.76 0.26 -1.86
N HIS A 224 -22.51 -1.05 -1.94
CA HIS A 224 -22.85 -1.91 -3.07
C HIS A 224 -23.65 -3.13 -2.61
N GLN A 225 -24.59 -3.54 -3.46
CA GLN A 225 -25.24 -4.85 -3.37
C GLN A 225 -24.36 -5.91 -4.05
N LYS A 226 -24.59 -7.19 -3.75
CA LYS A 226 -23.72 -8.32 -4.13
C LYS A 226 -23.19 -8.25 -5.55
N LYS A 227 -24.10 -8.17 -6.54
CA LYS A 227 -23.72 -8.15 -7.95
C LYS A 227 -22.83 -6.96 -8.29
N GLU A 228 -23.21 -5.77 -7.81
CA GLU A 228 -22.42 -4.54 -8.04
C GLU A 228 -21.03 -4.66 -7.42
N PHE A 229 -20.92 -5.22 -6.21
CA PHE A 229 -19.65 -5.39 -5.50
C PHE A 229 -18.72 -6.39 -6.21
N MET A 230 -19.26 -7.55 -6.60
CA MET A 230 -18.53 -8.61 -7.30
C MET A 230 -18.02 -8.20 -8.67
N GLU A 231 -18.81 -7.40 -9.41
CA GLU A 231 -18.45 -6.95 -10.76
C GLU A 231 -17.64 -5.64 -10.76
N ASN A 232 -17.48 -4.98 -9.60
CA ASN A 232 -16.76 -3.72 -9.47
C ASN A 232 -15.27 -3.93 -9.77
N PRO A 233 -14.73 -3.30 -10.83
CA PRO A 233 -13.34 -3.50 -11.23
C PRO A 233 -12.33 -3.00 -10.18
N LEU A 234 -12.69 -2.00 -9.38
CA LEU A 234 -11.85 -1.52 -8.28
C LEU A 234 -11.80 -2.52 -7.12
N VAL A 235 -12.94 -3.13 -6.77
CA VAL A 235 -12.99 -4.19 -5.75
C VAL A 235 -12.12 -5.37 -6.18
N ILE A 236 -12.23 -5.82 -7.43
CA ILE A 236 -11.41 -6.90 -7.97
C ILE A 236 -9.92 -6.56 -7.90
N ALA A 237 -9.54 -5.32 -8.25
CA ALA A 237 -8.14 -4.90 -8.16
C ALA A 237 -7.64 -4.86 -6.71
N ARG A 238 -8.40 -4.27 -5.79
CA ARG A 238 -8.04 -4.21 -4.36
C ARG A 238 -7.94 -5.59 -3.71
N ALA A 239 -8.84 -6.51 -4.05
CA ALA A 239 -8.84 -7.88 -3.55
C ALA A 239 -7.78 -8.77 -4.22
N GLY A 240 -7.02 -8.26 -5.19
CA GLY A 240 -5.97 -9.02 -5.88
C GLY A 240 -6.50 -10.08 -6.85
N GLY A 241 -7.77 -10.04 -7.21
CA GLY A 241 -8.44 -11.06 -8.01
C GLY A 241 -9.84 -11.38 -7.50
N ILE A 242 -10.47 -12.38 -8.14
CA ILE A 242 -11.86 -12.76 -7.85
C ILE A 242 -12.01 -13.81 -6.74
N GLU A 243 -10.92 -14.47 -6.35
CA GLU A 243 -10.91 -15.74 -5.61
C GLU A 243 -11.59 -15.68 -4.23
N ASN A 244 -11.65 -14.51 -3.58
CA ASN A 244 -12.23 -14.36 -2.25
C ASN A 244 -13.36 -13.33 -2.14
N ILE A 245 -13.71 -12.64 -3.24
CA ILE A 245 -14.63 -11.48 -3.17
C ILE A 245 -16.03 -11.92 -2.71
N GLU A 246 -16.54 -13.05 -3.22
CA GLU A 246 -17.90 -13.49 -2.91
C GLU A 246 -18.03 -13.90 -1.45
N SER A 247 -17.12 -14.77 -0.98
CA SER A 247 -17.08 -15.20 0.41
C SER A 247 -16.89 -14.02 1.35
N TYR A 248 -16.01 -13.07 1.00
CA TYR A 248 -15.80 -11.86 1.79
C TYR A 248 -17.06 -11.01 1.85
N TYR A 249 -17.75 -10.82 0.72
CA TYR A 249 -19.01 -10.09 0.69
C TYR A 249 -20.06 -10.74 1.59
N GLU A 250 -20.23 -12.07 1.53
CA GLU A 250 -21.24 -12.76 2.34
C GLU A 250 -21.00 -12.60 3.84
N MET A 251 -19.73 -12.59 4.27
CA MET A 251 -19.34 -12.42 5.66
C MET A 251 -19.38 -10.95 6.13
N ALA A 252 -18.99 -10.00 5.27
CA ALA A 252 -18.79 -8.60 5.67
C ALA A 252 -20.01 -7.69 5.45
N LYS A 253 -21.00 -8.12 4.66
CA LYS A 253 -22.18 -7.30 4.34
C LYS A 253 -22.99 -6.95 5.59
N ALA A 254 -23.62 -5.78 5.55
CA ALA A 254 -24.64 -5.38 6.50
C ALA A 254 -25.89 -6.28 6.38
N PRO A 255 -26.78 -6.29 7.39
CA PRO A 255 -28.04 -7.04 7.35
C PRO A 255 -28.94 -6.71 6.15
N ASP A 256 -28.82 -5.52 5.57
CA ASP A 256 -29.55 -5.07 4.37
C ASP A 256 -28.86 -5.47 3.04
N GLY A 257 -27.78 -6.25 3.11
CA GLY A 257 -26.99 -6.69 1.97
C GLY A 257 -25.98 -5.65 1.46
N ASN A 258 -25.79 -4.51 2.13
CA ASN A 258 -24.81 -3.54 1.66
C ASN A 258 -23.39 -3.84 2.15
N LEU A 259 -22.41 -3.72 1.27
CA LEU A 259 -20.99 -3.67 1.60
C LEU A 259 -20.33 -2.53 0.85
N SER A 260 -19.52 -1.73 1.53
CA SER A 260 -18.93 -0.54 0.93
C SER A 260 -17.60 -0.78 0.23
N ASN A 261 -17.39 0.00 -0.82
CA ASN A 261 -16.11 0.24 -1.45
C ASN A 261 -15.95 1.76 -1.67
N TYR A 262 -15.23 2.42 -0.77
CA TYR A 262 -15.08 3.89 -0.79
C TYR A 262 -13.80 4.33 -1.51
N HIS A 263 -13.94 5.38 -2.33
CA HIS A 263 -12.83 6.06 -3.00
C HIS A 263 -13.18 7.52 -3.39
N PRO A 264 -12.22 8.45 -3.42
CA PRO A 264 -12.45 9.86 -3.77
C PRO A 264 -12.11 10.21 -5.23
N PHE A 265 -11.98 9.23 -6.14
CA PHE A 265 -11.37 9.41 -7.46
C PHE A 265 -12.02 10.46 -8.38
N LYS A 266 -13.30 10.80 -8.18
CA LYS A 266 -13.94 11.91 -8.95
C LYS A 266 -13.30 13.28 -8.69
N ARG A 267 -12.54 13.43 -7.61
CA ARG A 267 -11.92 14.69 -7.18
C ARG A 267 -10.39 14.68 -7.26
N ARG A 268 -9.79 13.58 -7.74
CA ARG A 268 -8.33 13.43 -7.82
C ARG A 268 -7.86 13.66 -9.26
N ASP A 269 -6.78 14.42 -9.39
CA ASP A 269 -6.16 14.77 -10.66
C ASP A 269 -4.91 13.91 -10.90
N ALA A 270 -4.92 13.11 -11.97
CA ALA A 270 -3.82 12.25 -12.35
C ALA A 270 -2.62 12.99 -12.97
N SER A 271 -2.77 14.27 -13.33
CA SER A 271 -1.69 15.08 -13.92
C SER A 271 -0.50 15.25 -12.99
N THR A 272 -0.77 15.23 -11.68
CA THR A 272 0.24 15.15 -10.63
C THR A 272 0.16 13.77 -10.01
N PRO A 273 1.15 12.88 -10.23
CA PRO A 273 1.12 11.56 -9.65
C PRO A 273 1.01 11.61 -8.13
N HIS A 274 0.20 10.72 -7.56
CA HIS A 274 0.02 10.65 -6.12
C HIS A 274 -0.57 9.32 -5.70
N GLY A 275 -0.44 8.98 -4.42
CA GLY A 275 -1.03 7.77 -3.89
C GLY A 275 -1.33 7.78 -2.41
N CYS A 276 -1.99 6.71 -1.98
CA CYS A 276 -2.41 6.49 -0.61
C CYS A 276 -2.42 4.99 -0.28
N VAL A 277 -2.29 4.66 1.00
CA VAL A 277 -2.48 3.29 1.49
C VAL A 277 -3.96 2.97 1.63
N LEU A 278 -4.29 1.68 1.60
CA LEU A 278 -5.66 1.21 1.74
C LEU A 278 -5.99 0.77 3.15
N PHE A 279 -7.29 0.64 3.39
CA PHE A 279 -7.88 0.27 4.66
C PHE A 279 -8.98 -0.77 4.46
N LEU A 280 -9.03 -1.75 5.35
CA LEU A 280 -10.06 -2.77 5.44
C LEU A 280 -10.80 -2.63 6.77
N ASP A 281 -12.09 -2.31 6.71
CA ASP A 281 -12.88 -2.09 7.92
C ASP A 281 -13.19 -3.42 8.66
N SER A 282 -13.49 -3.30 9.95
CA SER A 282 -14.09 -4.35 10.78
C SER A 282 -15.51 -4.69 10.36
N SER A 283 -16.21 -3.73 9.76
CA SER A 283 -17.64 -3.75 9.48
C SER A 283 -17.94 -3.64 7.98
N TYR A 284 -19.21 -3.43 7.64
CA TYR A 284 -19.72 -3.29 6.29
C TYR A 284 -19.24 -2.02 5.54
N ASN A 285 -18.38 -1.21 6.14
CA ASN A 285 -17.62 -0.18 5.41
C ASN A 285 -16.54 -0.76 4.49
N GLY A 286 -16.22 -2.06 4.61
CA GLY A 286 -15.50 -2.84 3.60
C GLY A 286 -14.15 -2.27 3.20
N LEU A 287 -13.95 -2.05 1.89
CA LEU A 287 -12.66 -1.66 1.30
C LEU A 287 -12.62 -0.15 1.10
N VAL A 288 -11.64 0.52 1.71
CA VAL A 288 -11.60 1.98 1.77
C VAL A 288 -10.23 2.50 1.33
N ASP A 289 -10.26 3.51 0.47
CA ASP A 289 -9.12 4.40 0.26
C ASP A 289 -8.94 5.26 1.52
N LEU A 290 -7.80 5.12 2.20
CA LEU A 290 -7.49 5.92 3.38
C LEU A 290 -6.71 7.16 2.97
N ASN A 291 -7.04 8.31 3.54
CA ASN A 291 -6.12 9.45 3.50
C ASN A 291 -4.86 9.12 4.32
N LEU A 292 -3.72 9.76 4.03
CA LEU A 292 -2.52 9.58 4.88
C LEU A 292 -2.71 10.19 6.28
N TYR A 293 -3.78 10.96 6.49
CA TYR A 293 -4.10 11.63 7.73
C TYR A 293 -4.91 10.74 8.67
N GLY A 294 -4.25 10.11 9.63
CA GLY A 294 -4.97 9.39 10.68
C GLY A 294 -4.13 8.43 11.49
N GLU A 295 -4.87 7.70 12.31
CA GLU A 295 -4.39 6.51 13.00
C GLU A 295 -4.26 5.37 11.99
N ALA A 296 -3.35 4.43 12.25
CA ALA A 296 -3.18 3.27 11.39
C ALA A 296 -2.98 2.01 12.21
N ARG A 297 -3.37 0.87 11.63
CA ARG A 297 -3.23 -0.45 12.22
C ARG A 297 -2.76 -1.45 11.18
N PHE A 298 -1.47 -1.79 11.18
CA PHE A 298 -0.90 -2.80 10.29
C PHE A 298 -0.70 -4.14 11.00
N VAL A 299 -0.63 -5.23 10.25
CA VAL A 299 -0.28 -6.56 10.77
C VAL A 299 1.03 -7.02 10.13
N GLY A 300 2.07 -7.20 10.95
CA GLY A 300 3.36 -7.73 10.52
C GLY A 300 3.53 -9.19 10.93
N VAL A 301 4.19 -9.99 10.10
CA VAL A 301 4.54 -11.39 10.36
C VAL A 301 6.05 -11.52 10.24
N ALA A 302 6.71 -11.97 11.32
CA ALA A 302 8.14 -12.25 11.34
C ALA A 302 8.41 -13.72 10.97
N ARG A 303 9.56 -13.99 10.34
CA ARG A 303 9.99 -15.33 9.95
C ARG A 303 11.50 -15.53 10.09
#